data_AF-A0A831X4T7-F1
#
_entry.id   AF-A0A831X4T7-F1
#
_cell.length_a   1.000
_cell.length_b   1.000
_cell.length_c   1.000
_cell.angle_alpha   90.00
_cell.angle_beta   90.00
_cell.angle_gamma   90.00
#
_symmetry.space_group_name_H-M   'P 1'
#
loop_
_entity.id
_entity.type
_entity.pdbx_description
1 polymer ?
#
loop_
_entity_poly.entity_id
_entity_poly.type
_entity_poly.pdbx_seq_one_letter_code
_entity_poly.pdbx_strand_id
1 'polypeptide(L)'
;MRSNLDSPEALKAFKMWTGLFTNFKIQKQADFYNRFRSGEMPIGVADYSTYLLLSTAAPELTGWWGMKPMPGIEQPDGKINRATGGLGQTGIIFESSKHQDKAWEFLKWWTGADAQERFSSELEALIGVEARWNTANIEALERLPWQKADIDAILEQWDWFKEREIVLGGYYTTRHVANIWNEIVLNGKNTREAVEEGVKEINKELRKKREEFGITDTLDNSMDKGEGK
;
A
#
# COMPACT_ATOMS: atom_id res chain seq x y z
N MET A 1 24.11 -1.43 -1.23
CA MET A 1 22.73 -0.99 -0.93
C MET A 1 22.28 -1.48 0.44
N ARG A 2 21.50 -0.70 1.21
CA ARG A 2 20.91 -1.10 2.52
C ARG A 2 19.45 -0.67 2.59
N SER A 3 18.65 -1.34 3.42
CA SER A 3 17.20 -1.10 3.55
C SER A 3 16.82 0.16 4.33
N ASN A 4 17.74 0.72 5.13
CA ASN A 4 17.52 1.86 6.05
C ASN A 4 16.46 1.60 7.16
N LEU A 5 16.07 0.34 7.35
CA LEU A 5 15.09 -0.08 8.35
C LEU A 5 15.66 -0.19 9.78
N ASP A 6 16.97 -0.02 9.93
CA ASP A 6 17.72 0.10 11.19
C ASP A 6 17.80 1.54 11.71
N SER A 7 17.23 2.51 10.98
CA SER A 7 17.20 3.91 11.38
C SER A 7 16.36 4.16 12.65
N PRO A 8 16.65 5.24 13.42
CA PRO A 8 15.81 5.65 14.54
C PRO A 8 14.34 5.88 14.16
N GLU A 9 14.11 6.42 12.96
CA GLU A 9 12.78 6.68 12.39
C GLU A 9 12.03 5.37 12.13
N ALA A 10 12.69 4.38 11.52
CA ALA A 10 12.10 3.07 11.29
C ALA A 10 11.77 2.36 12.61
N LEU A 11 12.67 2.40 13.59
CA LEU A 11 12.40 1.82 14.91
C LEU A 11 11.24 2.52 15.62
N LYS A 12 11.13 3.84 15.51
CA LYS A 12 9.97 4.61 16.03
C LYS A 12 8.68 4.17 15.35
N ALA A 13 8.69 3.99 14.02
CA ALA A 13 7.53 3.51 13.27
C ALA A 13 7.12 2.10 13.68
N PHE A 14 8.07 1.15 13.81
CA PHE A 14 7.78 -0.21 14.30
C PHE A 14 7.19 -0.21 15.71
N LYS A 15 7.73 0.59 16.63
CA LYS A 15 7.17 0.73 17.99
C LYS A 15 5.75 1.27 17.98
N MET A 16 5.47 2.30 17.18
CA MET A 16 4.13 2.84 17.04
C MET A 16 3.17 1.79 16.47
N TRP A 17 3.53 1.19 15.33
CA TRP A 17 2.69 0.23 14.62
C TRP A 17 2.41 -1.03 15.45
N THR A 18 3.44 -1.66 16.01
CA THR A 18 3.24 -2.84 16.86
C THR A 18 2.58 -2.49 18.19
N GLY A 19 2.82 -1.28 18.71
CA GLY A 19 2.19 -0.74 19.92
C GLY A 19 0.67 -0.65 19.84
N LEU A 20 0.11 -0.44 18.63
CA LEU A 20 -1.34 -0.51 18.41
C LEU A 20 -1.93 -1.85 18.86
N PHE A 21 -1.20 -2.94 18.67
CA PHE A 21 -1.66 -4.29 19.02
C PHE A 21 -1.20 -4.71 20.42
N THR A 22 0.04 -4.37 20.81
CA THR A 22 0.58 -4.80 22.10
C THR A 22 0.10 -3.94 23.27
N ASN A 23 -0.01 -2.62 23.09
CA ASN A 23 -0.40 -1.68 24.14
C ASN A 23 -1.89 -1.34 24.09
N PHE A 24 -2.39 -0.98 22.90
CA PHE A 24 -3.79 -0.56 22.72
C PHE A 24 -4.75 -1.71 22.42
N LYS A 25 -4.24 -2.94 22.26
CA LYS A 25 -5.04 -4.16 22.06
C LYS A 25 -6.03 -4.06 20.89
N ILE A 26 -5.67 -3.32 19.84
CA ILE A 26 -6.43 -3.33 18.59
C ILE A 26 -6.54 -4.78 18.11
N GLN A 27 -7.74 -5.16 17.67
CA GLN A 27 -8.01 -6.49 17.17
C GLN A 27 -7.17 -6.75 15.92
N LYS A 28 -6.46 -7.89 15.90
CA LYS A 28 -5.63 -8.31 14.75
C LYS A 28 -6.46 -8.64 13.52
N GLN A 29 -7.68 -9.12 13.76
CA GLN A 29 -8.69 -9.39 12.77
C GLN A 29 -10.04 -9.04 13.37
N ALA A 30 -10.84 -8.29 12.62
CA ALA A 30 -12.17 -7.89 13.01
C ALA A 30 -13.09 -8.00 11.79
N ASP A 31 -14.34 -8.40 12.04
CA ASP A 31 -15.41 -8.21 11.06
C ASP A 31 -15.77 -6.72 11.04
N PHE A 32 -15.02 -5.95 10.23
CA PHE A 32 -15.14 -4.51 10.18
C PHE A 32 -16.55 -4.09 9.75
N TYR A 33 -17.12 -4.76 8.74
CA TYR A 33 -18.45 -4.46 8.23
C TYR A 33 -19.52 -4.51 9.33
N ASN A 34 -19.63 -5.63 10.05
CA ASN A 34 -20.67 -5.79 11.07
C ASN A 34 -20.44 -4.88 12.29
N ARG A 35 -19.19 -4.68 12.70
CA ARG A 35 -18.83 -3.83 13.86
C ARG A 35 -18.98 -2.33 13.57
N PHE A 36 -18.76 -1.93 12.32
CA PHE A 36 -19.02 -0.56 11.87
C PHE A 36 -20.52 -0.29 11.84
N ARG A 37 -21.32 -1.22 11.29
CA ARG A 37 -22.79 -1.15 11.28
C ARG A 37 -23.42 -1.03 12.67
N SER A 38 -22.87 -1.73 13.67
CA SER A 38 -23.36 -1.66 15.05
C SER A 38 -22.86 -0.44 15.83
N GLY A 39 -21.92 0.33 15.28
CA GLY A 39 -21.24 1.43 15.97
C GLY A 39 -20.17 0.99 16.97
N GLU A 40 -19.87 -0.31 17.09
CA GLU A 40 -18.81 -0.83 17.97
C GLU A 40 -17.41 -0.40 17.51
N MET A 41 -17.23 -0.24 16.19
CA MET A 41 -15.97 0.23 15.60
C MET A 41 -16.25 1.36 14.60
N PRO A 42 -16.23 2.63 15.02
CA PRO A 42 -16.68 3.77 14.21
C PRO A 42 -15.67 4.26 13.16
N ILE A 43 -14.47 3.67 13.13
CA ILE A 43 -13.41 4.03 12.17
C ILE A 43 -12.56 2.80 11.85
N GLY A 44 -12.11 2.71 10.60
CA GLY A 44 -11.13 1.71 10.18
C GLY A 44 -10.51 2.06 8.83
N VAL A 45 -9.50 1.27 8.46
CA VAL A 45 -8.89 1.32 7.13
C VAL A 45 -9.33 0.04 6.42
N ALA A 46 -9.96 0.20 5.26
CA ALA A 46 -10.55 -0.90 4.52
C ALA A 46 -10.31 -0.73 3.02
N ASP A 47 -10.60 -1.78 2.27
CA ASP A 47 -10.44 -1.84 0.82
C ASP A 47 -11.71 -1.41 0.06
N TYR A 48 -11.59 -1.39 -1.26
CA TYR A 48 -12.70 -1.07 -2.17
C TYR A 48 -13.90 -2.01 -1.99
N SER A 49 -13.65 -3.31 -1.78
CA SER A 49 -14.70 -4.30 -1.54
C SER A 49 -15.55 -3.95 -0.32
N THR A 50 -14.91 -3.49 0.75
CA THR A 50 -15.60 -3.05 1.97
C THR A 50 -16.42 -1.78 1.72
N TYR A 51 -15.90 -0.82 0.96
CA TYR A 51 -16.65 0.38 0.54
C TYR A 51 -17.91 0.00 -0.23
N LEU A 52 -17.81 -0.91 -1.22
CA LEU A 52 -18.97 -1.40 -1.95
C LEU A 52 -19.97 -2.08 -1.03
N LEU A 53 -19.50 -2.96 -0.16
CA LEU A 53 -20.35 -3.68 0.77
C LEU A 53 -21.13 -2.73 1.70
N LEU A 54 -20.47 -1.70 2.24
CA LEU A 54 -21.14 -0.67 3.06
C LEU A 54 -22.14 0.15 2.24
N SER A 55 -21.80 0.48 0.99
CA SER A 55 -22.63 1.30 0.11
C SER A 55 -23.89 0.58 -0.39
N THR A 56 -23.85 -0.74 -0.55
CA THR A 56 -24.95 -1.52 -1.14
C THR A 56 -25.70 -2.39 -0.13
N ALA A 57 -25.01 -2.94 0.87
CA ALA A 57 -25.58 -3.90 1.82
C ALA A 57 -25.97 -3.29 3.19
N ALA A 58 -25.58 -2.04 3.46
CA ALA A 58 -25.91 -1.32 4.69
C ALA A 58 -26.67 0.01 4.43
N PRO A 59 -27.85 -0.03 3.77
CA PRO A 59 -28.60 1.19 3.43
C PRO A 59 -28.98 2.04 4.64
N GLU A 60 -29.11 1.45 5.83
CA GLU A 60 -29.37 2.14 7.09
C GLU A 60 -28.24 3.10 7.51
N LEU A 61 -27.03 2.91 6.99
CA LEU A 61 -25.90 3.81 7.25
C LEU A 61 -25.86 5.00 6.29
N THR A 62 -26.75 5.08 5.30
CA THR A 62 -26.76 6.17 4.31
C THR A 62 -26.76 7.54 4.99
N GLY A 63 -25.75 8.36 4.72
CA GLY A 63 -25.57 9.69 5.33
C GLY A 63 -24.92 9.69 6.73
N TRP A 64 -24.66 8.53 7.33
CA TRP A 64 -24.04 8.38 8.66
C TRP A 64 -22.55 8.05 8.60
N TRP A 65 -22.02 7.76 7.42
CA TRP A 65 -20.60 7.50 7.21
C TRP A 65 -20.09 8.20 5.95
N GLY A 66 -18.77 8.23 5.81
CA GLY A 66 -18.13 8.67 4.58
C GLY A 66 -16.69 8.16 4.51
N MET A 67 -16.18 8.05 3.29
CA MET A 67 -14.78 7.75 3.04
C MET A 67 -13.93 9.01 3.22
N LYS A 68 -12.76 8.84 3.82
CA LYS A 68 -11.75 9.90 4.00
C LYS A 68 -10.37 9.35 3.68
N PRO A 69 -9.40 10.21 3.34
CA PRO A 69 -7.99 9.81 3.23
C PRO A 69 -7.53 9.08 4.49
N MET A 70 -6.55 8.19 4.33
CA MET A 70 -5.97 7.45 5.44
C MET A 70 -5.50 8.40 6.55
N PRO A 71 -5.64 7.98 7.83
CA PRO A 71 -4.95 8.66 8.92
C PRO A 71 -3.46 8.76 8.61
N GLY A 72 -2.87 9.92 8.90
CA GLY A 72 -1.46 10.20 8.65
C GLY A 72 -0.72 10.68 9.89
N ILE A 73 0.56 10.99 9.70
CA ILE A 73 1.43 11.51 10.74
C ILE A 73 1.69 12.99 10.49
N GLU A 74 1.29 13.83 11.45
CA GLU A 74 1.58 15.26 11.43
C GLU A 74 3.10 15.50 11.45
N GLN A 75 3.55 16.36 10.55
CA GLN A 75 4.94 16.75 10.36
C GLN A 75 5.23 18.08 11.09
N PRO A 76 6.51 18.44 11.32
CA PRO A 76 6.86 19.71 11.97
C PRO A 76 6.36 20.97 11.25
N ASP A 77 6.08 20.88 9.94
CA ASP A 77 5.53 21.97 9.13
C ASP A 77 3.98 22.03 9.15
N GLY A 78 3.33 21.19 9.97
CA GLY A 78 1.88 21.10 10.10
C GLY A 78 1.19 20.27 9.00
N LYS A 79 1.92 19.73 8.02
CA LYS A 79 1.34 18.83 7.01
C LYS A 79 1.11 17.45 7.60
N ILE A 80 0.05 16.77 7.14
CA ILE A 80 -0.24 15.39 7.53
C ILE A 80 0.30 14.46 6.45
N ASN A 81 1.34 13.69 6.79
CA ASN A 81 1.89 12.69 5.89
C ASN A 81 1.01 11.43 5.87
N ARG A 82 0.32 11.20 4.74
CA ARG A 82 -0.56 10.05 4.50
C ARG A 82 0.04 9.03 3.52
N ALA A 83 1.37 9.02 3.40
CA ALA A 83 2.07 8.15 2.47
C ALA A 83 1.65 6.70 2.70
N THR A 84 1.09 6.10 1.65
CA THR A 84 0.68 4.70 1.64
C THR A 84 1.11 4.07 0.33
N GLY A 85 1.54 2.81 0.42
CA GLY A 85 1.79 1.96 -0.74
C GLY A 85 0.61 1.04 -0.98
N GLY A 86 0.62 0.31 -2.08
CA GLY A 86 -0.47 -0.59 -2.43
C GLY A 86 0.02 -1.80 -3.19
N LEU A 87 -0.93 -2.49 -3.82
CA LEU A 87 -0.64 -3.50 -4.82
C LEU A 87 -0.85 -2.86 -6.18
N GLY A 88 0.11 -2.07 -6.63
CA GLY A 88 0.13 -1.58 -8.01
C GLY A 88 0.01 -2.76 -8.98
N GLN A 89 -1.02 -2.75 -9.83
CA GLN A 89 -1.17 -3.70 -10.91
C GLN A 89 -0.55 -3.13 -12.18
N THR A 90 0.06 -3.97 -13.01
CA THR A 90 0.63 -3.57 -14.29
C THR A 90 0.20 -4.52 -15.39
N GLY A 91 -0.07 -3.98 -16.58
CA GLY A 91 -0.09 -4.77 -17.81
C GLY A 91 1.33 -5.18 -18.18
N ILE A 92 1.50 -6.38 -18.71
CA ILE A 92 2.78 -6.87 -19.22
C ILE A 92 2.64 -7.32 -20.67
N ILE A 93 3.66 -7.02 -21.48
CA ILE A 93 3.80 -7.58 -22.82
C ILE A 93 5.03 -8.49 -22.78
N PHE A 94 4.83 -9.77 -23.06
CA PHE A 94 5.94 -10.72 -23.12
C PHE A 94 6.88 -10.40 -24.27
N GLU A 95 8.17 -10.41 -24.00
CA GLU A 95 9.22 -10.21 -25.01
C GLU A 95 9.14 -11.26 -26.15
N SER A 96 8.73 -12.48 -25.82
CA SER A 96 8.57 -13.58 -26.78
C SER A 96 7.28 -13.52 -27.62
N SER A 97 6.41 -12.53 -27.40
CA SER A 97 5.15 -12.41 -28.12
C SER A 97 5.39 -12.03 -29.59
N LYS A 98 4.65 -12.66 -30.51
CA LYS A 98 4.63 -12.27 -31.94
C LYS A 98 3.67 -11.09 -32.23
N HIS A 99 3.02 -10.55 -31.21
CA HIS A 99 1.96 -9.55 -31.33
C HIS A 99 2.18 -8.35 -30.39
N GLN A 100 3.43 -7.96 -30.16
CA GLN A 100 3.78 -6.89 -29.22
C GLN A 100 3.09 -5.57 -29.57
N ASP A 101 3.14 -5.14 -30.83
CA ASP A 101 2.49 -3.89 -31.27
C ASP A 101 0.98 -3.92 -31.03
N LYS A 102 0.31 -5.04 -31.34
CA LYS A 102 -1.13 -5.19 -31.11
C LYS A 102 -1.47 -5.21 -29.62
N ALA A 103 -0.65 -5.87 -28.81
CA ALA A 103 -0.81 -5.88 -27.37
C ALA A 103 -0.62 -4.49 -26.77
N TRP A 104 0.31 -3.70 -27.30
CA TRP A 104 0.52 -2.31 -26.91
C TRP A 104 -0.69 -1.42 -27.26
N GLU A 105 -1.20 -1.51 -28.49
CA GLU A 105 -2.42 -0.80 -28.87
C GLU A 105 -3.62 -1.20 -28.00
N PHE A 106 -3.76 -2.49 -27.70
CA PHE A 106 -4.81 -2.98 -26.80
C PHE A 106 -4.65 -2.41 -25.39
N LEU A 107 -3.44 -2.42 -24.81
CA LEU A 107 -3.22 -1.88 -23.47
C LEU A 107 -3.51 -0.38 -23.42
N LYS A 108 -3.07 0.41 -24.41
CA LYS A 108 -3.41 1.84 -24.49
C LYS A 108 -4.91 2.08 -24.56
N TRP A 109 -5.62 1.30 -25.36
CA TRP A 109 -7.08 1.38 -25.44
C TRP A 109 -7.71 1.01 -24.09
N TRP A 110 -7.35 -0.16 -23.55
CA TRP A 110 -7.95 -0.68 -22.32
C TRP A 110 -7.73 0.23 -21.13
N THR A 111 -6.53 0.81 -20.98
CA THR A 111 -6.23 1.73 -19.87
C THR A 111 -6.68 3.17 -20.14
N GLY A 112 -7.20 3.48 -21.33
CA GLY A 112 -7.71 4.78 -21.71
C GLY A 112 -9.03 5.13 -21.02
N ALA A 113 -9.29 6.43 -20.84
CA ALA A 113 -10.43 6.91 -20.07
C ALA A 113 -11.78 6.43 -20.65
N ASP A 114 -11.97 6.60 -21.96
CA ASP A 114 -13.23 6.26 -22.63
C ASP A 114 -13.56 4.77 -22.55
N ALA A 115 -12.56 3.89 -22.64
CA ALA A 115 -12.77 2.44 -22.55
C ALA A 115 -13.12 2.03 -21.11
N GLN A 116 -12.43 2.58 -20.12
CA GLN A 116 -12.67 2.33 -18.70
C GLN A 116 -14.04 2.85 -18.26
N GLU A 117 -14.42 4.06 -18.68
CA GLU A 117 -15.73 4.64 -18.41
C GLU A 117 -16.83 3.78 -19.03
N ARG A 118 -16.74 3.48 -20.33
CA ARG A 118 -17.73 2.64 -21.01
C ARG A 118 -17.88 1.28 -20.34
N PHE A 119 -16.78 0.61 -20.05
CA PHE A 119 -16.80 -0.69 -19.39
C PHE A 119 -17.48 -0.62 -18.02
N SER A 120 -17.15 0.39 -17.21
CA SER A 120 -17.77 0.60 -15.90
C SER A 120 -19.27 0.84 -16.01
N SER A 121 -19.71 1.72 -16.93
CA SER A 121 -21.12 2.05 -17.10
C SER A 121 -21.93 0.86 -17.61
N GLU A 122 -21.39 0.09 -18.56
CA GLU A 122 -22.04 -1.12 -19.07
C GLU A 122 -22.16 -2.19 -17.98
N LEU A 123 -21.12 -2.36 -17.15
CA LEU A 123 -21.12 -3.33 -16.06
C LEU A 123 -22.16 -2.98 -14.98
N GLU A 124 -22.20 -1.71 -14.56
CA GLU A 124 -23.19 -1.23 -13.57
C GLU A 124 -24.62 -1.26 -14.14
N ALA A 125 -24.82 -0.97 -15.43
CA ALA A 125 -26.14 -1.06 -16.07
C ALA A 125 -26.66 -2.50 -16.16
N LEU A 126 -25.76 -3.48 -16.32
CA LEU A 126 -26.12 -4.89 -16.46
C LEU A 126 -26.37 -5.58 -15.11
N ILE A 127 -25.50 -5.34 -14.13
CA ILE A 127 -25.47 -6.09 -12.87
C ILE A 127 -26.01 -5.26 -11.71
N GLY A 128 -25.87 -3.94 -11.76
CA GLY A 128 -26.23 -3.04 -10.68
C GLY A 128 -25.02 -2.40 -10.00
N VAL A 129 -25.30 -1.60 -8.98
CA VAL A 129 -24.34 -0.78 -8.22
C VAL A 129 -23.27 -1.64 -7.53
N GLU A 130 -23.61 -2.88 -7.18
CA GLU A 130 -22.69 -3.86 -6.59
C GLU A 130 -21.54 -4.26 -7.51
N ALA A 131 -21.68 -4.04 -8.83
CA ALA A 131 -20.65 -4.33 -9.82
C ALA A 131 -19.89 -3.09 -10.27
N ARG A 132 -19.97 -1.98 -9.52
CA ARG A 132 -19.19 -0.78 -9.80
C ARG A 132 -17.71 -1.13 -10.01
N TRP A 133 -17.14 -0.56 -11.05
CA TRP A 133 -15.75 -0.81 -11.42
C TRP A 133 -14.81 0.20 -10.76
N ASN A 134 -13.76 -0.28 -10.11
CA ASN A 134 -12.69 0.53 -9.53
C ASN A 134 -11.58 0.77 -10.54
N THR A 135 -11.80 1.68 -11.49
CA THR A 135 -10.77 2.02 -12.48
C THR A 135 -9.57 2.72 -11.84
N ALA A 136 -8.37 2.39 -12.32
CA ALA A 136 -7.13 3.11 -11.98
C ALA A 136 -6.89 4.35 -12.87
N ASN A 137 -7.73 4.57 -13.88
CA ASN A 137 -7.67 5.76 -14.71
C ASN A 137 -8.42 6.90 -14.02
N ILE A 138 -7.68 7.93 -13.58
CA ILE A 138 -8.22 9.08 -12.83
C ILE A 138 -9.28 9.83 -13.65
N GLU A 139 -9.03 10.05 -14.93
CA GLU A 139 -9.96 10.76 -15.80
C GLU A 139 -11.27 9.97 -15.97
N ALA A 140 -11.20 8.65 -16.11
CA ALA A 140 -12.41 7.82 -16.11
C ALA A 140 -13.13 7.88 -14.75
N LEU A 141 -12.40 7.74 -13.64
CA LEU A 141 -12.96 7.79 -12.28
C LEU A 141 -13.77 9.06 -12.04
N GLU A 142 -13.27 10.22 -12.49
CA GLU A 142 -13.96 11.51 -12.37
C GLU A 142 -15.26 11.61 -13.19
N ARG A 143 -15.39 10.80 -14.23
CA ARG A 143 -16.59 10.73 -15.08
C ARG A 143 -17.63 9.72 -14.56
N LEU A 144 -17.24 8.78 -13.69
CA LEU A 144 -18.13 7.75 -13.16
C LEU A 144 -19.20 8.35 -12.24
N PRO A 145 -20.39 7.72 -12.14
CA PRO A 145 -21.52 8.22 -11.34
C PRO A 145 -21.36 7.93 -9.84
N TRP A 146 -20.18 8.15 -9.29
CA TRP A 146 -19.92 8.01 -7.85
C TRP A 146 -20.29 9.29 -7.11
N GLN A 147 -20.45 9.20 -5.79
CA GLN A 147 -20.62 10.40 -4.98
C GLN A 147 -19.35 11.24 -5.08
N LYS A 148 -19.51 12.53 -5.40
CA LYS A 148 -18.38 13.44 -5.59
C LYS A 148 -17.45 13.48 -4.37
N ALA A 149 -18.01 13.45 -3.17
CA ALA A 149 -17.22 13.45 -1.93
C ALA A 149 -16.30 12.22 -1.80
N ASP A 150 -16.70 11.06 -2.34
CA ASP A 150 -15.90 9.84 -2.33
C ASP A 150 -14.79 9.90 -3.38
N ILE A 151 -15.08 10.43 -4.57
CA ILE A 151 -14.05 10.70 -5.60
C ILE A 151 -13.01 11.68 -5.02
N ASP A 152 -13.45 12.81 -4.44
CA ASP A 152 -12.57 13.81 -3.86
C ASP A 152 -11.66 13.21 -2.78
N ALA A 153 -12.18 12.31 -1.93
CA ALA A 153 -11.39 11.60 -0.92
C ALA A 153 -10.36 10.64 -1.52
N ILE A 154 -10.71 9.94 -2.61
CA ILE A 154 -9.79 9.07 -3.35
C ILE A 154 -8.67 9.91 -3.97
N LEU A 155 -9.00 11.01 -4.65
CA LEU A 155 -8.02 11.88 -5.31
C LEU A 155 -7.09 12.55 -4.29
N GLU A 156 -7.61 13.01 -3.15
CA GLU A 156 -6.75 13.52 -2.08
C GLU A 156 -5.78 12.44 -1.58
N GLN A 157 -6.24 11.20 -1.40
CA GLN A 157 -5.36 10.09 -1.00
C GLN A 157 -4.38 9.69 -2.12
N TRP A 158 -4.77 9.86 -3.38
CA TRP A 158 -3.97 9.50 -4.55
C TRP A 158 -2.66 10.30 -4.62
N ASP A 159 -2.70 11.58 -4.24
CA ASP A 159 -1.51 12.44 -4.15
C ASP A 159 -0.46 11.94 -3.13
N TRP A 160 -0.91 11.15 -2.15
CA TRP A 160 -0.05 10.53 -1.15
C TRP A 160 0.36 9.10 -1.50
N PHE A 161 -0.18 8.53 -2.58
CA PHE A 161 0.15 7.18 -2.98
C PHE A 161 1.62 7.12 -3.41
N LYS A 162 2.40 6.31 -2.70
CA LYS A 162 3.83 6.13 -2.97
C LYS A 162 4.15 4.65 -2.93
N GLU A 163 4.26 4.07 -4.11
CA GLU A 163 4.69 2.69 -4.25
C GLU A 163 6.15 2.53 -3.85
N ARG A 164 6.48 1.36 -3.30
CA ARG A 164 7.87 1.05 -2.97
C ARG A 164 8.64 0.70 -4.25
N GLU A 165 9.87 1.17 -4.35
CA GLU A 165 10.77 0.79 -5.43
C GLU A 165 11.00 -0.73 -5.45
N ILE A 166 10.92 -1.31 -6.65
CA ILE A 166 11.23 -2.72 -6.88
C ILE A 166 12.73 -2.85 -7.13
N VAL A 167 13.41 -3.55 -6.23
CA VAL A 167 14.86 -3.76 -6.25
C VAL A 167 15.20 -5.24 -6.15
N LEU A 168 16.39 -5.63 -6.59
CA LEU A 168 16.87 -7.02 -6.43
C LEU A 168 16.90 -7.40 -4.95
N GLY A 169 16.30 -8.54 -4.62
CA GLY A 169 16.11 -8.99 -3.23
C GLY A 169 14.98 -8.27 -2.47
N GLY A 170 14.31 -7.28 -3.07
CA GLY A 170 13.25 -6.50 -2.44
C GLY A 170 12.05 -7.33 -1.96
N TYR A 171 11.75 -8.44 -2.65
CA TYR A 171 10.71 -9.41 -2.27
C TYR A 171 10.87 -9.93 -0.83
N TYR A 172 12.12 -10.01 -0.35
CA TYR A 172 12.46 -10.49 0.98
C TYR A 172 12.15 -9.46 2.05
N THR A 173 12.18 -8.17 1.70
CA THR A 173 11.90 -7.05 2.61
C THR A 173 10.46 -7.10 3.11
N THR A 174 9.47 -7.20 2.21
CA THR A 174 8.04 -7.26 2.60
C THR A 174 7.78 -8.42 3.55
N ARG A 175 8.32 -9.60 3.22
CA ARG A 175 8.16 -10.81 4.04
C ARG A 175 8.73 -10.63 5.44
N HIS A 176 9.93 -10.08 5.55
CA HIS A 176 10.56 -9.91 6.86
C HIS A 176 9.97 -8.77 7.68
N VAL A 177 9.44 -7.72 7.07
CA VAL A 177 8.64 -6.72 7.79
C VAL A 177 7.42 -7.38 8.47
N ALA A 178 6.75 -8.31 7.78
CA ALA A 178 5.65 -9.09 8.37
C ALA A 178 6.14 -10.06 9.47
N ASN A 179 7.30 -10.71 9.27
CA ASN A 179 7.89 -11.57 10.30
C ASN A 179 8.25 -10.78 11.57
N ILE A 180 8.87 -9.60 11.43
CA ILE A 180 9.19 -8.70 12.56
C ILE A 180 7.92 -8.39 13.34
N TRP A 181 6.83 -8.06 12.64
CA TRP A 181 5.53 -7.82 13.29
C TRP A 181 5.04 -9.06 14.05
N ASN A 182 5.11 -10.25 13.45
CA ASN A 182 4.71 -11.50 14.11
C ASN A 182 5.52 -11.77 15.38
N GLU A 183 6.85 -11.60 15.33
CA GLU A 183 7.72 -11.80 16.49
C GLU A 183 7.34 -10.86 17.65
N ILE A 184 7.03 -9.60 17.35
CA ILE A 184 6.68 -8.62 18.38
C ILE A 184 5.26 -8.86 18.92
N VAL A 185 4.29 -9.00 18.02
CA VAL A 185 2.86 -8.94 18.36
C VAL A 185 2.28 -10.30 18.76
N LEU A 186 2.83 -11.40 18.21
CA LEU A 186 2.38 -12.75 18.52
C LEU A 186 3.30 -13.43 19.54
N ASN A 187 4.62 -13.28 19.38
CA ASN A 187 5.60 -13.98 20.23
C ASN A 187 6.12 -13.13 21.40
N GLY A 188 5.76 -11.85 21.47
CA GLY A 188 6.13 -10.96 22.58
C GLY A 188 7.62 -10.59 22.59
N LYS A 189 8.32 -10.75 21.46
CA LYS A 189 9.74 -10.39 21.33
C LYS A 189 9.92 -8.88 21.50
N ASN A 190 11.07 -8.48 22.06
CA ASN A 190 11.42 -7.08 22.17
C ASN A 190 11.47 -6.42 20.78
N THR A 191 10.82 -5.25 20.63
CA THR A 191 10.75 -4.53 19.34
C THR A 191 12.12 -4.24 18.73
N ARG A 192 13.10 -3.80 19.54
CA ARG A 192 14.44 -3.47 19.03
C ARG A 192 15.13 -4.72 18.52
N GLU A 193 15.11 -5.79 19.31
CA GLU A 193 15.75 -7.06 18.97
C GLU A 193 15.14 -7.68 17.69
N ALA A 194 13.81 -7.73 17.60
CA ALA A 194 13.11 -8.25 16.43
C ALA A 194 13.44 -7.44 15.16
N VAL A 195 13.46 -6.11 15.25
CA VAL A 195 13.82 -5.24 14.13
C VAL A 195 15.29 -5.44 13.72
N GLU A 196 16.23 -5.43 14.68
CA GLU A 196 17.66 -5.58 14.39
C GLU A 196 17.96 -6.92 13.69
N GLU A 197 17.37 -8.02 14.14
CA GLU A 197 17.51 -9.33 13.50
C GLU A 197 16.87 -9.38 12.12
N GLY A 198 15.63 -8.92 11.98
CA GLY A 198 14.94 -8.93 10.69
C GLY A 198 15.63 -8.06 9.65
N VAL A 199 16.12 -6.88 10.04
CA VAL A 199 16.86 -5.97 9.15
C VAL A 199 18.20 -6.57 8.72
N LYS A 200 18.88 -7.32 9.58
CA LYS A 200 20.09 -8.07 9.22
C LYS A 200 19.81 -9.07 8.10
N GLU A 201 18.74 -9.85 8.20
CA GLU A 201 18.36 -10.82 7.16
C GLU A 201 17.91 -10.13 5.86
N ILE A 202 17.18 -9.02 5.95
CA ILE A 202 16.81 -8.20 4.79
C ILE A 202 18.06 -7.73 4.05
N ASN A 203 18.99 -7.09 4.76
CA ASN A 203 20.22 -6.54 4.16
C ASN A 203 21.12 -7.62 3.57
N LYS A 204 21.14 -8.81 4.19
CA LYS A 204 21.87 -9.98 3.66
C LYS A 204 21.31 -10.43 2.32
N GLU A 205 19.99 -10.54 2.18
CA GLU A 205 19.37 -10.97 0.91
C GLU A 205 19.49 -9.89 -0.18
N LEU A 206 19.32 -8.62 0.16
CA LEU A 206 19.54 -7.51 -0.78
C LEU A 206 20.96 -7.54 -1.36
N ARG A 207 21.97 -7.82 -0.52
CA ARG A 207 23.36 -7.96 -0.96
C ARG A 207 23.54 -9.19 -1.84
N LYS A 208 23.12 -10.36 -1.35
CA LYS A 208 23.26 -11.64 -2.06
C LYS A 208 22.67 -11.58 -3.47
N LYS A 209 21.45 -11.01 -3.61
CA LYS A 209 20.79 -10.91 -4.91
C LYS A 209 21.47 -9.91 -5.85
N ARG A 210 22.17 -8.91 -5.35
CA ARG A 210 22.97 -8.02 -6.22
C ARG A 210 24.24 -8.71 -6.68
N GLU A 211 24.92 -9.44 -5.79
CA GLU A 211 26.10 -10.26 -6.12
C GLU A 211 25.79 -11.33 -7.17
N GLU A 212 24.67 -12.05 -7.04
CA GLU A 212 24.20 -13.05 -8.03
C GLU A 212 24.04 -12.47 -9.45
N PHE A 213 23.72 -11.17 -9.56
CA PHE A 213 23.53 -10.47 -10.83
C PHE A 213 24.75 -9.62 -11.23
N GLY A 214 25.90 -9.79 -10.56
CA GLY A 214 27.14 -9.08 -10.88
C GLY A 214 27.13 -7.59 -10.52
N ILE A 215 26.15 -7.12 -9.75
CA ILE A 215 26.05 -5.74 -9.29
C ILE A 215 26.82 -5.65 -7.97
N THR A 216 28.13 -5.50 -8.06
CA THR A 216 28.97 -5.23 -6.88
C THR A 216 28.82 -3.78 -6.48
N ASP A 217 28.61 -3.53 -5.18
CA ASP A 217 28.61 -2.18 -4.64
C ASP A 217 30.02 -1.60 -4.81
N THR A 218 30.25 -0.78 -5.84
CA THR A 218 31.33 0.22 -5.82
C THR A 218 30.93 1.30 -4.82
N LEU A 219 30.91 0.95 -3.53
CA LEU A 219 30.89 1.92 -2.47
C LEU A 219 32.33 2.38 -2.26
N ASP A 220 32.55 3.60 -2.72
CA ASP A 220 33.64 4.51 -2.44
C ASP A 220 34.26 4.29 -1.05
N ASN A 221 35.53 3.89 -1.05
CA ASN A 221 36.37 3.64 0.12
C ASN A 221 36.95 4.95 0.70
N SER A 222 36.26 6.08 0.54
CA SER A 222 36.77 7.42 0.88
C SER A 222 36.53 7.88 2.32
N MET A 223 35.93 7.05 3.18
CA MET A 223 35.75 7.35 4.61
C MET A 223 36.27 6.25 5.53
N ASP A 224 37.53 5.83 5.37
CA ASP A 224 38.28 5.21 6.47
C ASP A 224 39.81 5.31 6.30
N LYS A 225 40.31 6.54 6.15
CA LYS A 225 41.68 6.85 6.56
C LYS A 225 41.63 7.95 7.60
N GLY A 226 41.50 7.52 8.86
CA GLY A 226 41.95 8.33 9.97
C GLY A 226 43.41 8.71 9.76
N GLU A 227 43.66 10.00 9.56
CA GLU A 227 44.98 10.56 9.76
C GLU A 227 45.21 10.63 11.27
N GLY A 228 45.84 9.58 11.78
CA GLY A 228 46.68 9.72 12.96
C GLY A 228 47.93 10.50 12.56
N LYS A 229 48.06 11.72 13.09
CA LYS A 229 49.28 12.30 13.64
C LYS A 229 48.94 13.47 14.54
#